data_AF-A0A7C5C7W7-F1
#
_entry.id   AF-A0A7C5C7W7-F1
#
_cell.length_a   1.000
_cell.length_b   1.000
_cell.length_c   1.000
_cell.angle_alpha   90.00
_cell.angle_beta   90.00
_cell.angle_gamma   90.00
#
_symmetry.space_group_name_H-M   'P 1'
#
loop_
_entity.id
_entity.type
_entity.pdbx_description
1 polymer ?
#
loop_
_entity_poly.entity_id
_entity_poly.type
_entity_poly.pdbx_seq_one_letter_code
_entity_poly.pdbx_strand_id
1 'polypeptide(L)'
;MERFVGNWKSKSGNILKIEPNDKNSLKVSFVSGKTGKPVTREYLEGKESVEMYAELDFYESSLEVELWEKGKGFQLSLLYDWMDYRIEPGYRLAHGLVQNANDNLTEKYGHLFMPLEHYKQIE
;
A
#
# COMPACT_ATOMS: atom_id res chain seq x y z
N MET A 1 -9.49 -7.05 9.14
CA MET A 1 -8.02 -6.88 8.98
C MET A 1 -7.34 -8.13 8.42
N GLU A 2 -7.66 -9.33 8.92
CA GLU A 2 -7.01 -10.59 8.49
C GLU A 2 -6.95 -10.81 6.97
N ARG A 3 -8.01 -10.43 6.24
CA ARG A 3 -8.08 -10.52 4.77
C ARG A 3 -6.94 -9.79 4.02
N PHE A 4 -6.27 -8.84 4.66
CA PHE A 4 -5.15 -8.11 4.08
C PHE A 4 -3.80 -8.74 4.41
N VAL A 5 -3.70 -9.56 5.46
CA VAL A 5 -2.44 -10.11 5.94
C VAL A 5 -1.86 -11.09 4.92
N GLY A 6 -0.57 -10.95 4.62
CA GLY A 6 0.14 -11.79 3.68
C GLY A 6 1.04 -11.01 2.73
N ASN A 7 1.57 -11.72 1.74
CA ASN A 7 2.37 -11.15 0.67
C ASN A 7 1.50 -10.96 -0.57
N TRP A 8 1.61 -9.79 -1.17
CA TRP A 8 0.84 -9.42 -2.34
C TRP A 8 1.77 -8.91 -3.43
N LYS A 9 1.54 -9.33 -4.67
CA LYS A 9 2.40 -8.98 -5.81
C LYS A 9 1.58 -8.38 -6.95
N SER A 10 2.05 -7.25 -7.48
CA SER A 10 1.50 -6.63 -8.68
C SER A 10 2.03 -7.29 -9.95
N LYS A 11 1.45 -6.95 -11.11
CA LYS A 11 1.92 -7.43 -12.42
C LYS A 11 3.35 -6.97 -12.73
N SER A 12 3.69 -5.73 -12.38
CA SER A 12 5.04 -5.15 -12.49
C SER A 12 6.02 -5.67 -11.44
N GLY A 13 5.57 -6.53 -10.53
CA GLY A 13 6.42 -7.18 -9.54
C GLY A 13 6.63 -6.40 -8.25
N ASN A 14 5.92 -5.28 -8.04
CA ASN A 14 5.89 -4.63 -6.73
C ASN A 14 5.33 -5.60 -5.70
N ILE A 15 5.89 -5.61 -4.49
CA ILE A 15 5.46 -6.49 -3.41
C ILE A 15 5.00 -5.64 -2.22
N LEU A 16 3.81 -5.96 -1.71
CA LEU A 16 3.35 -5.53 -0.39
C LEU A 16 3.48 -6.70 0.57
N LYS A 17 4.17 -6.49 1.68
CA LYS A 17 4.17 -7.41 2.83
C LYS A 17 3.33 -6.76 3.92
N ILE A 18 2.22 -7.40 4.28
CA ILE A 18 1.25 -6.89 5.24
C ILE A 18 1.21 -7.82 6.44
N GLU A 19 1.53 -7.30 7.62
CA GLU A 19 1.63 -8.06 8.87
C GLU A 19 0.83 -7.39 10.00
N PRO A 20 0.35 -8.15 11.00
CA PRO A 20 -0.20 -7.56 12.21
C PRO A 20 0.81 -6.62 12.90
N ASN A 21 0.34 -5.48 13.40
CA ASN A 21 1.12 -4.58 14.24
C ASN A 21 0.59 -4.60 15.69
N ASP A 22 -0.70 -4.33 15.87
CA ASP A 22 -1.41 -4.49 17.13
C ASP A 22 -2.88 -4.91 16.88
N LYS A 23 -3.73 -4.86 17.91
CA LYS A 23 -5.14 -5.28 17.81
C LYS A 23 -5.91 -4.53 16.72
N ASN A 24 -5.54 -3.29 16.43
CA ASN A 24 -6.30 -2.38 15.57
C ASN A 24 -5.48 -1.84 14.38
N SER A 25 -4.26 -2.35 14.16
CA SER A 25 -3.39 -1.86 13.08
C SER A 25 -2.53 -2.96 12.45
N LEU A 26 -2.14 -2.72 11.21
CA LEU A 26 -1.19 -3.52 10.46
C LEU A 26 0.09 -2.70 10.21
N LYS A 27 1.14 -3.39 9.82
CA LYS A 27 2.34 -2.80 9.25
C LYS A 27 2.52 -3.27 7.83
N VAL A 28 2.88 -2.35 6.94
CA VAL A 28 3.02 -2.61 5.50
C VAL A 28 4.42 -2.25 5.04
N SER A 29 5.08 -3.18 4.37
CA SER A 29 6.32 -2.91 3.64
C SER A 29 6.05 -2.96 2.15
N PHE A 30 6.54 -1.97 1.41
CA PHE A 30 6.48 -1.89 -0.04
C PHE A 30 7.87 -2.13 -0.62
N VAL A 31 8.00 -3.06 -1.56
CA VAL A 31 9.23 -3.37 -2.29
C VAL A 31 8.98 -3.13 -3.77
N SER A 32 9.84 -2.33 -4.41
CA SER A 32 9.72 -2.06 -5.84
C SER A 32 10.09 -3.30 -6.66
N GLY A 33 9.23 -3.68 -7.60
CA GLY A 33 9.50 -4.75 -8.56
C GLY A 33 10.65 -4.44 -9.51
N LYS A 34 10.99 -3.15 -9.69
CA LYS A 34 12.11 -2.72 -10.55
C LYS A 34 13.47 -2.94 -9.90
N THR A 35 13.57 -2.66 -8.60
CA THR A 35 14.85 -2.68 -7.87
C THR A 35 15.00 -3.88 -6.95
N GLY A 36 13.90 -4.55 -6.60
CA GLY A 36 13.86 -5.60 -5.58
C GLY A 36 14.12 -5.08 -4.16
N LYS A 37 14.04 -3.76 -3.95
CA LYS A 37 14.34 -3.10 -2.66
C LYS A 37 13.16 -2.24 -2.20
N PRO A 38 13.04 -1.97 -0.89
CA PRO A 38 12.14 -0.94 -0.40
C PRO A 38 12.38 0.39 -1.10
N VAL A 39 11.32 1.15 -1.30
CA VAL A 39 11.39 2.50 -1.85
C VAL A 39 11.92 3.44 -0.76
N THR A 40 12.93 4.23 -1.10
CA THR A 40 13.43 5.30 -0.24
C THR A 40 12.45 6.48 -0.29
N ARG A 41 11.91 6.88 0.86
CA ARG A 41 11.04 8.04 1.00
C ARG A 41 11.91 9.27 1.26
N GLU A 42 12.41 9.88 0.19
CA GLU A 42 13.28 11.06 0.26
C GLU A 42 12.67 12.23 1.04
N TYR A 43 11.35 12.33 1.00
CA TYR A 43 10.57 13.33 1.72
C TYR A 43 10.48 13.05 3.22
N LEU A 44 10.85 11.85 3.68
CA LEU A 44 10.87 11.44 5.08
C LEU A 44 12.27 10.98 5.48
N GLU A 45 13.25 11.89 5.35
CA GLU A 45 14.64 11.67 5.79
C GLU A 45 15.31 10.43 5.16
N GLY A 46 14.85 10.02 3.97
CA GLY A 46 15.35 8.82 3.31
C GLY A 46 14.95 7.50 3.97
N LYS A 47 13.92 7.49 4.83
CA LYS A 47 13.42 6.26 5.43
C LYS A 47 12.89 5.31 4.35
N GLU A 48 13.18 4.03 4.51
CA GLU A 48 12.63 3.00 3.62
C GLU A 48 11.12 2.82 3.85
N SER A 49 10.42 2.35 2.81
CA SER A 49 9.00 1.99 2.85
C SER A 49 8.79 0.62 3.50
N VAL A 50 9.34 0.44 4.70
CA VAL A 50 9.20 -0.77 5.52
C VAL A 50 8.42 -0.48 6.79
N GLU A 51 7.65 -1.47 7.24
CA GLU A 51 6.85 -1.41 8.48
C GLU A 51 6.02 -0.13 8.66
N MET A 52 5.47 0.39 7.56
CA MET A 52 4.64 1.59 7.56
C MET A 52 3.32 1.30 8.27
N TYR A 53 2.88 2.23 9.11
CA TYR A 53 1.63 2.09 9.85
C TYR A 53 0.44 2.01 8.90
N ALA A 54 -0.50 1.11 9.18
CA ALA A 54 -1.75 1.04 8.45
C ALA A 54 -2.93 0.70 9.36
N GLU A 55 -4.07 1.30 9.09
CA GLU A 55 -5.34 1.02 9.78
C GLU A 55 -6.49 0.97 8.77
N LEU A 56 -7.62 0.40 9.17
CA LEU A 56 -8.80 0.42 8.31
C LEU A 56 -9.36 1.83 8.24
N ASP A 57 -9.93 2.21 7.09
CA ASP A 57 -10.74 3.42 7.00
C ASP A 57 -11.99 3.32 7.90
N PHE A 58 -12.72 4.44 8.04
CA PHE A 58 -13.90 4.51 8.90
C PHE A 58 -14.99 3.49 8.53
N TYR A 59 -15.11 3.13 7.25
CA TYR A 59 -16.07 2.15 6.77
C TYR A 59 -15.55 0.71 6.79
N GLU A 60 -14.33 0.50 7.27
CA GLU A 60 -13.63 -0.79 7.23
C GLU A 60 -13.59 -1.44 5.84
N SER A 61 -13.59 -0.63 4.81
CA SER A 61 -13.59 -1.01 3.40
C SER A 61 -12.17 -1.17 2.87
N SER A 62 -11.29 -0.24 3.20
CA SER A 62 -9.90 -0.17 2.74
C SER A 62 -8.92 -0.19 3.91
N LEU A 63 -7.69 -0.61 3.62
CA LEU A 63 -6.54 -0.46 4.50
C LEU A 63 -5.76 0.80 4.05
N GLU A 64 -5.69 1.79 4.92
CA GLU A 64 -4.99 3.06 4.67
C GLU A 64 -3.58 2.98 5.22
N VAL A 65 -2.59 3.00 4.33
CA VAL A 65 -1.16 2.90 4.67
C VAL A 65 -0.52 4.27 4.68
N GLU A 66 0.09 4.63 5.80
CA GLU A 66 0.77 5.91 5.99
C GLU A 66 2.10 5.93 5.23
N LEU A 67 2.18 6.73 4.16
CA LEU A 67 3.42 6.89 3.40
C LEU A 67 4.34 7.95 4.02
N TRP A 68 3.88 8.72 5.00
CA TRP A 68 4.68 9.63 5.83
C TRP A 68 4.79 9.12 7.28
N GLU A 69 4.49 9.99 8.23
CA GLU A 69 4.22 9.74 9.64
C GLU A 69 2.71 9.70 9.81
N LYS A 70 2.24 8.98 10.84
CA LYS A 70 0.80 8.82 11.12
C LYS A 70 0.06 10.17 11.13
N GLY A 71 -1.01 10.24 10.34
CA GLY A 71 -1.90 11.40 10.22
C GLY A 71 -1.34 12.58 9.41
N LYS A 72 -0.23 12.39 8.69
CA LYS A 72 0.40 13.44 7.88
C LYS A 72 0.65 12.97 6.46
N GLY A 73 0.71 13.92 5.53
CA GLY A 73 1.05 13.64 4.16
C GLY A 73 0.01 12.77 3.46
N PHE A 74 0.45 11.90 2.57
CA PHE A 74 -0.41 11.11 1.69
C PHE A 74 -0.38 9.63 2.06
N GLN A 75 -1.39 8.90 1.60
CA GLN A 75 -1.60 7.51 1.98
C GLN A 75 -1.73 6.61 0.74
N LEU A 76 -1.35 5.34 0.90
CA LEU A 76 -1.70 4.29 -0.04
C LEU A 76 -2.94 3.58 0.49
N SER A 77 -4.08 3.79 -0.16
CA SER A 77 -5.34 3.10 0.13
C SER A 77 -5.35 1.76 -0.59
N LEU A 78 -5.71 0.69 0.13
CA LEU A 78 -5.79 -0.68 -0.41
C LEU A 78 -7.20 -1.25 -0.17
N LEU A 79 -7.99 -1.34 -1.22
CA LEU A 79 -9.32 -1.94 -1.20
C LEU A 79 -9.22 -3.45 -1.52
N TYR A 80 -9.71 -4.28 -0.61
CA TYR A 80 -9.84 -5.73 -0.84
C TYR A 80 -11.17 -6.02 -1.54
N ASP A 81 -11.12 -6.39 -2.82
CA ASP A 81 -12.32 -6.59 -3.62
C ASP A 81 -12.17 -7.72 -4.64
N TRP A 82 -13.30 -8.28 -5.08
CA TRP A 82 -13.38 -9.31 -6.09
C TRP A 82 -13.29 -8.71 -7.49
N MET A 83 -12.26 -9.09 -8.24
CA MET A 83 -12.03 -8.60 -9.60
C MET A 83 -12.44 -9.68 -10.61
N ASP A 84 -13.43 -9.39 -11.45
CA ASP A 84 -13.93 -10.32 -12.48
C ASP A 84 -13.09 -10.27 -13.77
N TYR A 85 -11.83 -10.69 -13.68
CA TYR A 85 -10.97 -10.81 -14.85
C TYR A 85 -11.26 -12.10 -15.62
N ARG A 86 -11.33 -11.99 -16.96
CA ARG A 86 -11.66 -13.12 -17.85
C ARG A 86 -10.78 -14.36 -17.67
N ILE A 87 -9.51 -14.19 -17.30
CA ILE A 87 -8.53 -15.28 -17.20
C ILE A 87 -8.38 -15.75 -15.74
N GLU A 88 -8.38 -14.81 -14.80
CA GLU A 88 -8.07 -15.10 -13.40
C GLU A 88 -8.87 -14.16 -12.48
N PRO A 89 -10.17 -14.44 -12.30
CA PRO A 89 -10.98 -13.72 -11.36
C PRO A 89 -10.54 -14.08 -9.92
N GLY A 90 -10.72 -13.14 -9.00
CA GLY A 90 -10.33 -13.39 -7.62
C GLY A 90 -10.23 -12.12 -6.78
N TYR A 91 -10.08 -12.31 -5.48
CA TYR A 91 -9.80 -11.21 -4.56
C TYR A 91 -8.42 -10.62 -4.81
N ARG A 92 -8.37 -9.29 -4.88
CA ARG A 92 -7.16 -8.50 -5.12
C ARG A 92 -7.18 -7.27 -4.23
N LEU A 93 -6.00 -6.66 -4.06
CA LEU A 93 -5.91 -5.31 -3.52
C LEU A 93 -5.90 -4.31 -4.68
N ALA A 94 -6.99 -3.57 -4.84
CA ALA A 94 -7.01 -2.36 -5.65
C ALA A 94 -6.38 -1.23 -4.84
N HIS A 95 -5.58 -0.39 -5.48
CA HIS A 95 -4.83 0.67 -4.80
C HIS A 95 -5.35 2.05 -5.21
N GLY A 96 -5.13 3.02 -4.34
CA GLY A 96 -5.22 4.45 -4.65
C GLY A 96 -4.17 5.22 -3.86
N LEU A 97 -3.74 6.36 -4.38
CA LEU A 97 -3.00 7.33 -3.58
C LEU A 97 -3.99 8.40 -3.12
N VAL A 98 -4.11 8.54 -1.81
CA VAL A 98 -5.01 9.52 -1.17
C VAL A 98 -4.19 10.74 -0.78
N GLN A 99 -4.52 11.87 -1.38
CA GLN A 99 -3.90 13.17 -1.12
C GLN A 99 -4.50 13.78 0.14
N ASN A 100 -3.65 14.30 1.03
CA ASN A 100 -4.11 15.14 2.12
C ASN A 100 -4.42 16.54 1.59
N ALA A 101 -5.57 17.08 2.00
CA ALA A 101 -6.10 18.35 1.50
C ALA A 101 -5.18 19.56 1.75
N ASN A 102 -4.22 19.45 2.68
CA ASN A 102 -3.35 20.54 3.08
C ASN A 102 -1.93 20.46 2.47
N ASP A 103 -1.66 19.51 1.58
CA ASP A 103 -0.35 19.39 0.92
C ASP A 103 -0.46 18.96 -0.55
N ASN A 104 0.69 18.80 -1.22
CA ASN A 104 0.81 18.33 -2.60
C ASN A 104 1.82 17.18 -2.75
N LEU A 105 1.98 16.37 -1.71
CA LEU A 105 2.98 15.30 -1.66
C LEU A 105 2.67 14.16 -2.62
N THR A 106 1.39 13.85 -2.92
CA THR A 106 1.06 12.83 -3.93
C THR A 106 1.51 13.27 -5.31
N GLU A 107 1.35 14.55 -5.66
CA GLU A 107 1.80 15.09 -6.96
C GLU A 107 3.33 15.03 -7.07
N LYS A 108 4.04 15.40 -6.01
CA LYS A 108 5.51 15.43 -5.99
C LYS A 108 6.13 14.04 -5.94
N TYR A 109 5.60 13.15 -5.09
CA TYR A 109 6.28 11.91 -4.69
C TYR A 109 5.49 10.64 -4.99
N GLY A 110 4.24 10.73 -5.45
CA GLY A 110 3.42 9.56 -5.76
C GLY A 110 4.04 8.65 -6.83
N HIS A 111 4.86 9.22 -7.72
CA HIS A 111 5.60 8.48 -8.74
C HIS A 111 6.53 7.40 -8.17
N LEU A 112 6.96 7.52 -6.91
CA LEU A 112 7.81 6.54 -6.23
C LEU A 112 7.10 5.20 -5.99
N PHE A 113 5.77 5.22 -5.91
CA PHE A 113 4.93 4.04 -5.65
C PHE A 113 4.25 3.52 -6.92
N MET A 114 4.67 4.02 -8.08
CA MET A 114 4.15 3.60 -9.39
C MET A 114 4.86 2.33 -9.91
N PRO A 115 4.17 1.52 -10.73
CA PRO A 115 2.79 1.71 -11.17
C PRO A 115 1.80 1.28 -10.08
N LEU A 116 0.68 2.00 -10.08
CA LEU A 116 -0.53 1.68 -9.36
C LEU A 116 -1.25 0.55 -10.13
N GLU A 117 -0.97 -0.70 -9.76
CA GLU A 117 -1.63 -1.91 -10.30
C GLU A 117 -2.22 -2.82 -9.21
N HIS A 118 -3.30 -3.54 -9.51
CA HIS A 118 -3.89 -4.48 -8.56
C HIS A 118 -2.90 -5.55 -8.11
N TYR A 119 -2.93 -5.88 -6.82
CA TYR A 119 -2.08 -6.91 -6.26
C TYR A 119 -2.84 -8.22 -6.06
N LYS A 120 -2.19 -9.33 -6.39
CA LYS A 120 -2.66 -10.68 -6.10
C LYS A 120 -1.90 -11.22 -4.90
N GLN A 121 -2.57 -11.94 -4.01
CA GLN A 121 -1.90 -12.65 -2.94
C GLN A 121 -0.98 -13.74 -3.52
N ILE A 122 0.19 -13.90 -2.92
CA ILE A 122 1.16 -14.95 -3.23
C ILE A 122 1.48 -15.74 -1.96
N GLU A 123 1.79 -17.02 -2.14
CA GLU A 123 2.24 -17.93 -1.08
C GLU A 123 3.66 -17.58 -0.61
#